data_AF-A0AAW5LHD7-F1
#
_entry.id   AF-A0AAW5LHD7-F1
#
_cell.length_a   1.000
_cell.length_b   1.000
_cell.length_c   1.000
_cell.angle_alpha   90.00
_cell.angle_beta   90.00
_cell.angle_gamma   90.00
#
_symmetry.space_group_name_H-M   'P 1'
#
loop_
_entity.id
_entity.type
_entity.pdbx_description
1 polymer ?
#
loop_
_entity_poly.entity_id
_entity_poly.type
_entity_poly.pdbx_seq_one_letter_code
_entity_poly.pdbx_strand_id
1 'polypeptide(L)' 'MSFGAESIILKQDKVVKIMKENNAVSPKSAKDLKSLNIKQTRTFNNLMKQNVIKQIGNKYYLDIYNWKIFKKSFKRWILI' A
#
# COMPACT_ATOMS: atom_id res chain seq x y z
N MET A 1 -20.70 -15.03 -1.73
CA MET A 1 -19.27 -15.36 -1.93
C MET A 1 -18.46 -14.06 -1.88
N SER A 2 -17.99 -13.62 -0.70
CA SER A 2 -17.34 -12.29 -0.52
C SER A 2 -15.93 -12.34 0.13
N PHE A 3 -15.59 -13.46 0.78
CA PHE A 3 -14.40 -13.54 1.64
C PHE A 3 -13.06 -13.30 0.93
N GLY A 4 -12.97 -13.59 -0.37
CA GLY A 4 -11.73 -13.44 -1.14
C GLY A 4 -11.30 -11.98 -1.33
N ALA A 5 -12.18 -11.13 -1.84
CA ALA A 5 -11.87 -9.72 -2.11
C ALA A 5 -11.62 -8.92 -0.83
N GLU A 6 -12.41 -9.19 0.23
CA GLU A 6 -12.21 -8.60 1.55
C GLU A 6 -10.84 -8.94 2.13
N SER A 7 -10.39 -10.20 2.00
CA SER A 7 -9.06 -10.61 2.48
C SER A 7 -7.92 -9.88 1.75
N ILE A 8 -8.10 -9.56 0.47
CA ILE A 8 -7.11 -8.80 -0.32
C ILE A 8 -7.05 -7.35 0.17
N ILE A 9 -8.21 -6.73 0.41
CA ILE A 9 -8.29 -5.36 0.95
C ILE A 9 -7.62 -5.30 2.32
N LEU A 10 -7.90 -6.25 3.22
CA LEU A 10 -7.30 -6.29 4.55
C LEU A 10 -5.77 -6.39 4.49
N LYS A 11 -5.23 -7.19 3.56
CA LYS A 11 -3.78 -7.29 3.35
C LYS A 11 -3.19 -5.97 2.83
N GLN A 12 -3.86 -5.29 1.91
CA GLN A 12 -3.42 -3.98 1.40
C GLN A 12 -3.49 -2.90 2.48
N ASP A 13 -4.61 -2.82 3.20
CA ASP A 13 -4.84 -1.89 4.31
C ASP A 13 -3.78 -2.09 5.41
N LYS A 14 -3.38 -3.33 5.70
CA LYS A 14 -2.31 -3.62 6.66
C LYS A 14 -0.96 -3.03 6.25
N VAL A 15 -0.56 -3.18 4.98
CA VAL A 15 0.69 -2.58 4.46
C VAL A 15 0.65 -1.05 4.56
N VAL A 16 -0.47 -0.45 4.16
CA VAL A 16 -0.69 1.00 4.22
C VAL A 16 -0.67 1.52 5.66
N LYS A 17 -1.28 0.78 6.59
CA LYS A 17 -1.28 1.11 8.02
C LYS A 17 0.14 1.16 8.58
N ILE A 18 0.96 0.15 8.31
CA ILE A 18 2.36 0.10 8.75
C ILE A 18 3.18 1.27 8.20
N MET A 19 2.99 1.62 6.91
CA MET A 19 3.64 2.78 6.30
C MET A 19 3.27 4.09 7.02
N LYS A 20 1.99 4.28 7.35
CA LYS A 20 1.50 5.46 8.08
C LYS A 20 2.04 5.54 9.50
N GLU A 21 1.98 4.43 10.25
CA GLU A 21 2.52 4.34 11.62
C GLU A 21 4.01 4.66 11.68
N ASN A 22 4.74 4.31 10.61
CA ASN A 22 6.16 4.62 10.48
C ASN A 22 6.45 5.98 9.84
N ASN A 23 5.44 6.83 9.58
CA ASN A 23 5.55 8.11 8.89
C ASN A 23 6.18 8.04 7.48
N ALA A 24 6.18 6.88 6.83
CA ALA A 24 6.69 6.69 5.47
C ALA A 24 5.64 7.10 4.42
N VAL A 25 5.25 8.38 4.45
CA VAL A 25 4.15 8.94 3.63
C VAL A 25 4.61 10.02 2.65
N SER A 26 5.91 10.24 2.54
CA SER A 26 6.48 11.23 1.62
C SER A 26 7.87 10.80 1.15
N PRO A 27 8.38 11.37 0.04
CA PRO A 27 9.75 11.13 -0.41
C PRO A 27 10.80 11.39 0.68
N LYS A 28 10.62 12.47 1.46
CA LYS A 28 11.55 12.89 2.52
C LYS A 28 11.56 11.93 3.70
N SER A 29 10.44 11.25 3.94
CA SER A 29 10.27 10.30 5.04
C SER A 29 10.28 8.85 4.59
N ALA A 30 10.77 8.57 3.37
CA ALA A 30 10.86 7.23 2.84
C ALA A 30 11.74 6.34 3.72
N LYS A 31 11.33 5.08 3.89
CA LYS A 31 11.99 4.10 4.77
C LYS A 31 12.24 2.79 4.04
N ASP A 32 13.29 2.10 4.45
CA ASP A 32 13.61 0.77 3.92
C ASP A 32 12.64 -0.28 4.49
N LEU A 33 12.51 -1.41 3.79
CA LEU A 33 11.63 -2.52 4.20
C LEU A 33 11.93 -3.04 5.61
N LYS A 34 13.23 -3.08 5.99
CA LYS A 34 13.66 -3.50 7.33
C LYS A 34 13.10 -2.56 8.41
N SER A 35 13.22 -1.25 8.20
CA SER A 35 12.71 -0.23 9.12
C SER A 35 11.18 -0.23 9.22
N LEU A 36 10.50 -0.60 8.14
CA LEU A 36 9.05 -0.76 8.11
C LEU A 36 8.58 -2.09 8.70
N ASN A 37 9.49 -3.04 8.95
CA ASN A 37 9.15 -4.42 9.30
C ASN A 37 8.16 -5.07 8.31
N ILE A 38 8.30 -4.74 7.02
CA ILE A 38 7.46 -5.28 5.94
C ILE A 38 8.29 -6.27 5.13
N LYS A 39 7.77 -7.49 4.98
CA LYS A 39 8.30 -8.44 3.99
C LYS A 39 7.83 -8.04 2.59
N GLN A 40 8.70 -8.22 1.59
CA GLN A 40 8.33 -7.99 0.20
C GLN A 40 7.38 -9.10 -0.26
N THR A 41 6.08 -8.81 -0.18
CA THR A 41 5.00 -9.74 -0.52
C THR A 41 4.38 -9.39 -1.87
N ARG A 42 3.61 -10.33 -2.45
CA ARG A 42 2.83 -10.06 -3.68
C ARG A 42 1.94 -8.83 -3.55
N THR A 43 1.34 -8.61 -2.37
CA THR A 43 0.52 -7.43 -2.09
C THR A 43 1.33 -6.14 -2.17
N PHE A 44 2.52 -6.12 -1.57
CA PHE A 44 3.42 -4.96 -1.62
C PHE A 44 3.82 -4.62 -3.06
N ASN A 45 4.24 -5.63 -3.83
CA ASN A 45 4.61 -5.44 -5.23
C ASN A 45 3.44 -4.97 -6.09
N ASN A 46 2.22 -5.44 -5.83
CA ASN A 46 1.03 -4.96 -6.51
C ASN A 46 0.74 -3.48 -6.18
N LEU A 47 0.89 -3.06 -4.92
CA LEU A 47 0.73 -1.66 -4.53
C LEU A 47 1.80 -0.75 -5.16
N MET A 48 3.02 -1.26 -5.35
CA MET A 48 4.05 -0.55 -6.12
C MET A 48 3.67 -0.40 -7.59
N LYS A 49 3.22 -1.47 -8.24
CA LYS A 49 2.76 -1.43 -9.65
C LYS A 49 1.61 -0.45 -9.87
N GLN A 50 0.78 -0.23 -8.85
CA GLN A 50 -0.35 0.70 -8.87
C GLN A 50 0.04 2.13 -8.46
N ASN A 51 1.34 2.44 -8.33
CA ASN A 51 1.84 3.75 -7.90
C ASN A 51 1.33 4.21 -6.52
N VAL A 52 0.81 3.29 -5.70
CA VAL A 52 0.39 3.54 -4.32
C VAL A 52 1.61 3.61 -3.41
N ILE A 53 2.56 2.70 -3.61
CA ILE A 53 3.86 2.71 -2.93
C ILE A 53 4.90 3.11 -3.96
N LYS A 54 5.68 4.14 -3.66
CA LYS A 54 6.75 4.62 -4.53
C LYS A 54 8.10 4.29 -3.93
N GLN A 55 9.03 3.92 -4.80
CA GLN A 55 10.40 3.58 -4.44
C GLN A 55 11.34 4.74 -4.80
N ILE A 56 12.26 5.06 -3.90
CA ILE A 56 13.36 6.01 -4.11
C ILE A 56 14.63 5.32 -3.63
N GLY A 57 15.48 4.88 -4.56
CA GLY A 57 16.62 4.02 -4.26
C GLY A 57 16.16 2.73 -3.58
N ASN A 58 16.62 2.46 -2.35
CA ASN A 58 16.21 1.30 -1.56
C ASN A 58 15.05 1.58 -0.58
N LYS A 59 14.56 2.83 -0.54
CA LYS A 59 13.53 3.29 0.37
C LYS A 59 12.17 3.34 -0.31
N TYR A 60 11.12 3.23 0.50
CA TYR A 60 9.74 3.21 0.06
C TYR A 60 8.91 4.23 0.85
N TYR A 61 7.93 4.81 0.18
CA TYR A 61 6.93 5.65 0.82
C TYR A 61 5.54 5.44 0.21
N LEU A 62 4.53 5.71 1.01
CA LEU A 62 3.13 5.69 0.62
C LEU A 62 2.74 7.01 -0.03
N ASP A 63 2.21 6.96 -1.25
CA ASP A 63 1.52 8.07 -1.87
C ASP A 63 0.04 8.09 -1.42
N ILE A 64 -0.28 8.98 -0.47
CA ILE A 64 -1.63 9.09 0.11
C ILE A 64 -2.67 9.45 -0.95
N TYR A 65 -2.31 10.25 -1.94
CA TYR A 65 -3.24 10.69 -2.98
C TYR A 65 -3.62 9.51 -3.88
N ASN A 66 -2.62 8.80 -4.39
CA ASN A 66 -2.85 7.60 -5.21
C ASN A 66 -3.55 6.49 -4.42
N TRP A 67 -3.24 6.34 -3.13
CA TRP A 67 -3.95 5.40 -2.26
C TRP A 67 -5.46 5.68 -2.18
N LYS A 68 -5.86 6.95 -2.00
CA LYS A 68 -7.28 7.34 -1.94
C LYS A 68 -8.00 7.04 -3.26
N ILE A 69 -7.36 7.35 -4.39
CA ILE A 69 -7.91 7.04 -5.73
C ILE A 69 -8.05 5.53 -5.91
N PHE A 70 -7.00 4.77 -5.62
CA PHE A 70 -6.99 3.32 -5.73
C PHE A 70 -8.11 2.68 -4.89
N LYS A 71 -8.26 3.09 -3.62
CA LYS A 71 -9.31 2.57 -2.73
C LYS A 71 -10.71 2.89 -3.24
N LYS A 72 -10.92 4.08 -3.83
CA LYS A 72 -12.20 4.46 -4.44
C LYS A 72 -12.51 3.60 -5.66
N SER A 73 -11.55 3.42 -6.56
CA SER A 73 -11.71 2.60 -7.77
C SER A 73 -11.96 1.13 -7.44
N PHE A 74 -11.23 0.57 -6.48
CA PHE A 74 -11.38 -0.84 -6.08
C PHE A 74 -12.73 -1.11 -5.41
N LYS A 75 -13.19 -0.20 -4.53
CA LYS A 75 -14.54 -0.29 -3.95
C LYS A 75 -15.62 -0.23 -5.02
N ARG A 76 -15.46 0.63 -6.03
CA ARG A 76 -16.41 0.71 -7.15
C ARG A 76 -16.46 -0.60 -7.94
N TRP A 77 -15.33 -1.26 -8.14
CA TRP A 77 -15.28 -2.54 -8.86
C TRP A 77 -15.98 -3.69 -8.12
N ILE A 78 -15.95 -3.71 -6.77
CA ILE A 78 -16.63 -4.76 -5.98
C ILE A 78 -18.15 -4.57 -5.92
N LEU A 79 -18.63 -3.32 -6.07
CA LEU A 79 -20.05 -2.99 -5.97
C LEU A 79 -20.82 -3.12 -7.30
N ILE A 80 -20.12 -3.38 -8.41
CA ILE A 80 -20.69 -3.64 -9.74
C ILE A 80 -20.73 -5.16 -9.93
#